data_AF-X0SBX5-F1
#
_entry.id   AF-X0SBX5-F1
#
_cell.length_a   1.000
_cell.length_b   1.000
_cell.length_c   1.000
_cell.angle_alpha   90.00
_cell.angle_beta   90.00
_cell.angle_gamma   90.00
#
_symmetry.space_group_name_H-M   'P 1'
#
loop_
_entity.id
_entity.type
_entity.pdbx_description
1 polymer ?
#
loop_
_entity_poly.entity_id
_entity_poly.type
_entity_poly.pdbx_seq_one_letter_code
_entity_poly.pdbx_strand_id
1 'polypeptide(L)'
;VGLHPKLGKYFNMFCHKCRRRILFKKTKKQGISLFNQYAITEDFIKVLTDNPNKAKKEYIDNVAKGKVTCPACKEKFNKNIKIKLGVSERIEVISTSSEPIHPDHRPLYINAVPLIDIIRSVKNIKSTSSITVLNAYNKIIKELGTEFDIIIEVPIEEIKKFDEKVATVIEAIRENKIEYTPGGGGTYGQIQFSV
;
A
#
# COMPACT_ATOMS: atom_id res chain seq x y z
N VAL A 1 6.25 4.74 15.43
CA VAL A 1 5.72 5.73 14.47
C VAL A 1 6.33 5.46 13.11
N GLY A 2 5.55 5.48 12.03
CA GLY A 2 6.07 5.36 10.67
C GLY A 2 4.99 5.26 9.59
N LEU A 3 5.41 5.16 8.33
CA LEU A 3 4.51 4.99 7.19
C LEU A 3 3.84 3.61 7.20
N HIS A 4 2.57 3.58 6.78
CA HIS A 4 1.82 2.35 6.67
C HIS A 4 2.55 1.32 5.76
N PRO A 5 2.73 0.04 6.17
CA PRO A 5 3.53 -0.94 5.42
C PRO A 5 3.11 -1.16 3.95
N LYS A 6 1.80 -1.03 3.66
CA LYS A 6 1.25 -1.05 2.29
C LYS A 6 1.95 -0.08 1.34
N LEU A 7 2.55 1.00 1.82
CA LEU A 7 3.25 1.98 1.00
C LEU A 7 4.60 1.47 0.47
N GLY A 8 5.13 0.37 1.01
CA GLY A 8 6.42 -0.19 0.59
C GLY A 8 6.45 -0.67 -0.87
N LYS A 9 7.63 -0.49 -1.53
CA LYS A 9 7.87 -0.87 -2.93
C LYS A 9 7.62 -2.35 -3.27
N TYR A 10 7.71 -3.22 -2.28
CA TYR A 10 7.67 -4.66 -2.45
C TYR A 10 6.62 -5.30 -1.55
N PHE A 11 5.54 -4.57 -1.22
CA PHE A 11 4.51 -5.05 -0.31
C PHE A 11 3.79 -6.30 -0.86
N ASN A 12 3.28 -6.22 -2.09
CA ASN A 12 2.61 -7.33 -2.79
C ASN A 12 3.56 -8.11 -3.72
N MET A 13 3.21 -9.36 -3.96
CA MET A 13 3.90 -10.28 -4.87
C MET A 13 3.99 -9.76 -6.32
N PHE A 14 5.09 -10.07 -6.99
CA PHE A 14 5.44 -9.47 -8.27
C PHE A 14 6.41 -10.32 -9.10
N CYS A 15 6.52 -9.99 -10.39
CA CYS A 15 7.59 -10.48 -11.25
C CYS A 15 8.79 -9.52 -11.23
N HIS A 16 9.98 -9.97 -10.85
CA HIS A 16 11.17 -9.10 -10.81
C HIS A 16 11.66 -8.64 -12.19
N LYS A 17 11.32 -9.37 -13.27
CA LYS A 17 11.71 -9.00 -14.64
C LYS A 17 10.81 -7.93 -15.25
N CYS A 18 9.49 -8.13 -15.20
CA CYS A 18 8.53 -7.22 -15.84
C CYS A 18 7.80 -6.30 -14.87
N ARG A 19 8.14 -6.37 -13.56
CA ARG A 19 7.61 -5.54 -12.46
C ARG A 19 6.10 -5.62 -12.21
N ARG A 20 5.35 -6.39 -13.01
CA ARG A 20 3.92 -6.62 -12.81
C ARG A 20 3.63 -7.26 -11.47
N ARG A 21 2.61 -6.75 -10.80
CA ARG A 21 2.06 -7.23 -9.53
C ARG A 21 0.96 -8.25 -9.79
N ILE A 22 0.73 -9.17 -8.86
CA ILE A 22 -0.36 -10.14 -8.98
C ILE A 22 -1.61 -9.59 -8.28
N LEU A 23 -2.76 -9.68 -8.94
CA LEU A 23 -4.06 -9.35 -8.36
C LEU A 23 -5.03 -10.51 -8.56
N PHE A 24 -5.93 -10.72 -7.60
CA PHE A 24 -6.98 -11.72 -7.69
C PHE A 24 -8.32 -11.00 -7.86
N LYS A 25 -9.10 -11.37 -8.88
CA LYS A 25 -10.38 -10.73 -9.20
C LYS A 25 -11.49 -11.77 -9.31
N LYS A 26 -12.62 -11.47 -8.68
CA LYS A 26 -13.81 -12.33 -8.69
C LYS A 26 -14.44 -12.34 -10.09
N THR A 27 -14.75 -13.51 -10.64
CA THR A 27 -15.49 -13.68 -11.90
C THR A 27 -16.60 -14.73 -11.73
N LYS A 28 -17.72 -14.57 -12.46
CA LYS A 28 -18.89 -15.46 -12.40
C LYS A 28 -18.84 -16.64 -13.38
N LYS A 29 -17.86 -16.72 -14.28
CA LYS A 29 -17.80 -17.79 -15.29
C LYS A 29 -17.40 -19.13 -14.66
N GLN A 30 -18.38 -20.02 -14.50
CA GLN A 30 -18.18 -21.47 -14.37
C GLN A 30 -17.94 -22.07 -15.75
N GLY A 31 -16.91 -22.90 -15.89
CA GLY A 31 -16.73 -23.78 -17.05
C GLY A 31 -15.86 -23.23 -18.19
N ILE A 32 -14.60 -23.64 -18.19
CA ILE A 32 -13.90 -24.40 -19.26
C ILE A 32 -12.40 -24.19 -19.07
N SER A 33 -11.73 -25.29 -18.73
CA SER A 33 -10.28 -25.52 -18.67
C SER A 33 -9.50 -25.08 -17.43
N LEU A 34 -8.80 -26.06 -16.86
CA LEU A 34 -7.83 -26.04 -15.76
C LEU A 34 -6.57 -25.18 -16.00
N PHE A 35 -6.58 -24.30 -17.00
CA PHE A 35 -5.51 -23.35 -17.25
C PHE A 35 -5.91 -21.98 -16.73
N ASN A 36 -5.22 -21.53 -15.68
CA ASN A 36 -5.33 -20.21 -15.04
C ASN A 36 -5.84 -19.11 -15.99
N GLN A 37 -7.12 -18.73 -15.87
CA GLN A 37 -7.60 -17.55 -16.57
C GLN A 37 -6.96 -16.32 -15.93
N TYR A 38 -6.01 -15.71 -16.63
CA TYR A 38 -5.40 -14.45 -16.22
C TYR A 38 -5.58 -13.40 -17.30
N ALA A 39 -5.67 -12.14 -16.88
CA ALA A 39 -5.58 -10.99 -17.77
C ALA A 39 -4.30 -10.21 -17.45
N ILE A 40 -3.50 -9.91 -18.47
CA ILE A 40 -2.27 -9.13 -18.33
C ILE A 40 -2.59 -7.68 -18.69
N THR A 41 -2.27 -6.76 -17.78
CA THR A 41 -2.29 -5.32 -18.06
C THR A 41 -0.86 -4.77 -17.99
N GLU A 42 -0.70 -3.45 -18.09
CA GLU A 42 0.60 -2.79 -17.93
C GLU A 42 1.24 -3.13 -16.57
N ASP A 43 0.49 -2.91 -15.49
CA ASP A 43 0.96 -3.07 -14.11
C ASP A 43 0.69 -4.42 -13.45
N PHE A 44 -0.24 -5.21 -13.99
CA PHE A 44 -0.81 -6.34 -13.26
C PHE A 44 -0.92 -7.62 -14.08
N ILE A 45 -0.85 -8.73 -13.38
CA ILE A 45 -1.34 -10.03 -13.81
C ILE A 45 -2.56 -10.32 -12.93
N LYS A 46 -3.76 -10.23 -13.53
CA LYS A 46 -5.04 -10.40 -12.84
C LYS A 46 -5.47 -11.86 -12.96
N VAL A 47 -5.32 -12.64 -11.89
CA VAL A 47 -5.83 -14.00 -11.78
C VAL A 47 -7.34 -13.93 -11.57
N LEU A 48 -8.11 -14.52 -12.48
CA LEU A 48 -9.56 -14.54 -12.45
C LEU A 48 -10.04 -15.83 -11.78
N THR A 49 -10.89 -15.70 -10.77
CA THR A 49 -11.36 -16.82 -9.93
C THR A 49 -12.74 -16.52 -9.35
N ASP A 50 -13.50 -17.54 -9.00
CA ASP A 50 -14.74 -17.44 -8.24
C ASP A 50 -14.51 -17.07 -6.76
N ASN A 51 -13.37 -17.51 -6.21
CA ASN A 51 -12.95 -17.26 -4.82
C ASN A 51 -11.53 -16.67 -4.73
N PRO A 52 -11.40 -15.32 -4.81
CA PRO A 52 -10.12 -14.62 -4.73
C PRO A 52 -9.27 -14.94 -3.50
N ASN A 53 -9.90 -15.11 -2.33
CA ASN A 53 -9.18 -15.33 -1.08
C ASN A 53 -8.52 -16.72 -1.06
N LYS A 54 -9.29 -17.76 -1.40
CA LYS A 54 -8.77 -19.12 -1.51
C LYS A 54 -7.67 -19.22 -2.58
N ALA A 55 -7.92 -18.66 -3.76
CA ALA A 55 -6.96 -18.66 -4.85
C ALA A 55 -5.67 -17.91 -4.47
N LYS A 56 -5.77 -16.79 -3.77
CA LYS A 56 -4.59 -16.04 -3.27
C LYS A 56 -3.74 -16.91 -2.36
N LYS A 57 -4.34 -17.58 -1.38
CA LYS A 57 -3.62 -18.44 -0.42
C LYS A 57 -2.89 -19.59 -1.14
N GLU A 58 -3.58 -20.31 -2.02
CA GLU A 58 -2.98 -21.38 -2.82
C GLU A 58 -1.86 -20.86 -3.74
N TYR A 59 -2.04 -19.67 -4.30
CA TYR A 59 -1.02 -19.04 -5.15
C TYR A 59 0.23 -18.67 -4.34
N ILE A 60 0.07 -18.10 -3.15
CA ILE A 60 1.18 -17.78 -2.23
C ILE A 60 1.99 -19.04 -1.92
N ASP A 61 1.33 -20.13 -1.55
CA ASP A 61 1.99 -21.41 -1.25
C ASP A 61 2.80 -21.93 -2.45
N ASN A 62 2.24 -21.83 -3.66
CA ASN A 62 2.91 -22.26 -4.87
C ASN A 62 4.08 -21.33 -5.25
N VAL A 63 3.96 -20.02 -5.03
CA VAL A 63 5.06 -19.06 -5.22
C VAL A 63 6.18 -19.36 -4.22
N ALA A 64 5.85 -19.61 -2.94
CA ALA A 64 6.82 -19.97 -1.89
C ALA A 64 7.61 -21.24 -2.25
N LYS A 65 6.95 -22.23 -2.86
CA LYS A 65 7.56 -23.47 -3.37
C LYS A 65 8.30 -23.29 -4.71
N GLY A 66 8.36 -22.08 -5.25
CA GLY A 66 9.00 -21.80 -6.54
C GLY A 66 8.29 -22.39 -7.76
N LYS A 67 7.01 -22.76 -7.64
CA LYS A 67 6.24 -23.43 -8.69
C LYS A 67 5.59 -22.48 -9.69
N VAL A 68 5.44 -21.21 -9.34
CA VAL A 68 4.74 -20.22 -10.16
C VAL A 68 5.71 -19.45 -11.07
N THR A 69 5.39 -19.46 -12.35
CA THR A 69 6.08 -18.70 -13.40
C THR A 69 5.19 -17.54 -13.86
N CYS A 70 5.81 -16.39 -14.18
CA CYS A 70 5.14 -15.21 -14.70
C CYS A 70 4.59 -15.46 -16.12
N PRO A 71 3.26 -15.48 -16.32
CA PRO A 71 2.68 -15.69 -17.65
C PRO A 71 3.07 -14.57 -18.63
N ALA A 72 3.07 -13.31 -18.20
CA ALA A 72 3.42 -12.19 -19.06
C ALA A 72 4.85 -12.26 -19.62
N CYS A 73 5.81 -12.74 -18.81
CA CYS A 73 7.17 -12.95 -19.28
C CYS A 73 7.30 -14.19 -20.18
N LYS A 74 6.48 -15.21 -19.95
CA LYS A 74 6.45 -16.40 -20.79
C LYS A 74 5.89 -16.07 -22.18
N GLU A 75 4.79 -15.33 -22.26
CA GLU A 75 4.20 -14.88 -23.52
C GLU A 75 5.10 -13.90 -24.28
N LYS A 76 5.61 -12.87 -23.58
CA LYS A 76 6.38 -11.81 -24.24
C LYS A 76 7.82 -12.21 -24.61
N PHE A 77 8.47 -13.02 -23.78
CA PHE A 77 9.91 -13.29 -23.91
C PHE A 77 10.25 -14.79 -24.00
N ASN A 78 9.26 -15.69 -23.93
CA ASN A 78 9.45 -17.13 -23.82
C ASN A 78 10.37 -17.57 -22.65
N LYS A 79 10.41 -16.78 -21.56
CA LYS A 79 11.28 -17.05 -20.39
C LYS A 79 10.47 -17.47 -19.16
N ASN A 80 10.96 -18.50 -18.48
CA ASN A 80 10.38 -19.00 -17.23
C ASN A 80 10.84 -18.15 -16.03
N ILE A 81 10.29 -16.95 -15.88
CA ILE A 81 10.61 -16.06 -14.77
C ILE A 81 9.73 -16.39 -13.56
N LYS A 82 10.33 -16.73 -12.42
CA LYS A 82 9.58 -17.00 -11.18
C LYS A 82 8.98 -15.73 -10.57
N ILE A 83 7.74 -15.83 -10.11
CA ILE A 83 7.12 -14.81 -9.27
C ILE A 83 7.82 -14.78 -7.91
N LYS A 84 7.91 -13.60 -7.32
CA LYS A 84 8.48 -13.36 -5.98
C LYS A 84 7.36 -12.90 -5.04
N LEU A 85 7.36 -13.43 -3.83
CA LEU A 85 6.51 -12.92 -2.76
C LEU A 85 6.88 -11.47 -2.45
N GLY A 86 5.88 -10.66 -2.13
CA GLY A 86 6.11 -9.40 -1.45
C GLY A 86 6.33 -9.62 0.04
N VAL A 87 6.63 -8.53 0.75
CA VAL A 87 6.86 -8.54 2.19
C VAL A 87 5.64 -9.06 2.94
N SER A 88 4.43 -8.64 2.54
CA SER A 88 3.20 -9.07 3.21
C SER A 88 2.98 -10.57 3.07
N GLU A 89 3.13 -11.11 1.86
CA GLU A 89 2.90 -12.55 1.65
C GLU A 89 4.04 -13.40 2.21
N ARG A 90 5.27 -12.85 2.28
CA ARG A 90 6.36 -13.53 2.97
C ARG A 90 6.09 -13.69 4.46
N ILE A 91 5.51 -12.68 5.11
CA ILE A 91 5.07 -12.75 6.50
C ILE A 91 3.97 -13.82 6.65
N GLU A 92 2.99 -13.85 5.75
CA GLU A 92 1.91 -14.86 5.76
C GLU A 92 2.46 -16.29 5.71
N VAL A 93 3.49 -16.55 4.91
CA VAL A 93 4.12 -17.87 4.77
C VAL A 93 4.88 -18.33 6.03
N ILE A 94 5.50 -17.40 6.75
CA ILE A 94 6.34 -17.74 7.92
C ILE A 94 5.60 -17.56 9.26
N SER A 95 4.38 -17.01 9.23
CA SER A 95 3.56 -16.80 10.41
C SER A 95 3.17 -18.14 11.03
N THR A 96 3.26 -18.22 12.36
CA THR A 96 2.78 -19.37 13.15
C THR A 96 1.38 -19.17 13.68
N SER A 97 0.81 -17.97 13.56
CA SER A 97 -0.55 -17.62 13.96
C SER A 97 -1.38 -17.18 12.76
N SER A 98 -2.70 -17.42 12.81
CA SER A 98 -3.63 -16.96 11.77
C SER A 98 -3.82 -15.44 11.79
N GLU A 99 -3.72 -14.84 12.98
CA GLU A 99 -3.87 -13.40 13.20
C GLU A 99 -2.62 -12.81 13.86
N PRO A 100 -2.36 -11.50 13.70
CA PRO A 100 -1.28 -10.83 14.41
C PRO A 100 -1.50 -10.87 15.93
N ILE A 101 -0.57 -11.48 16.66
CA ILE A 101 -0.56 -11.48 18.13
C ILE A 101 0.52 -10.50 18.57
N HIS A 102 0.16 -9.58 19.46
CA HIS A 102 1.08 -8.58 20.03
C HIS A 102 1.10 -8.75 21.55
N PRO A 103 2.28 -8.79 22.18
CA PRO A 103 2.35 -8.87 23.63
C PRO A 103 1.94 -7.53 24.24
N ASP A 104 1.42 -7.57 25.48
CA ASP A 104 0.85 -6.39 26.14
C ASP A 104 1.83 -5.23 26.31
N HIS A 105 3.13 -5.52 26.39
CA HIS A 105 4.19 -4.51 26.52
C HIS A 105 4.59 -3.85 25.20
N ARG A 106 4.04 -4.29 24.05
CA ARG A 106 4.38 -3.72 22.74
C ARG A 106 3.59 -2.43 22.53
N PRO A 107 4.25 -1.27 22.36
CA PRO A 107 3.55 -0.03 22.04
C PRO A 107 2.81 -0.12 20.69
N LEU A 108 1.70 0.62 20.58
CA LEU A 108 0.94 0.72 19.34
C LEU A 108 1.80 1.30 18.20
N TYR A 109 1.62 0.74 17.00
CA TYR A 109 2.22 1.32 15.80
C TYR A 109 1.36 2.48 15.32
N ILE A 110 1.88 3.70 15.44
CA ILE A 110 1.22 4.90 14.94
C ILE A 110 1.61 5.13 13.49
N ASN A 111 0.62 5.14 12.60
CA ASN A 111 0.78 5.55 11.21
C ASN A 111 1.00 7.06 11.15
N ALA A 112 2.13 7.51 10.63
CA ALA A 112 2.42 8.93 10.45
C ALA A 112 2.87 9.18 9.01
N VAL A 113 2.15 10.09 8.35
CA VAL A 113 2.47 10.56 7.00
C VAL A 113 3.10 11.94 7.15
N PRO A 114 4.22 12.25 6.46
CA PRO A 114 4.86 13.53 6.62
C PRO A 114 3.91 14.70 6.38
N LEU A 115 3.98 15.73 7.22
CA LEU A 115 3.07 16.89 7.12
C LEU A 115 3.20 17.59 5.76
N ILE A 116 4.41 17.65 5.21
CA ILE A 116 4.66 18.17 3.86
C ILE A 116 3.90 17.39 2.77
N ASP A 117 3.75 16.08 2.94
CA ASP A 117 3.03 15.20 1.99
C ASP A 117 1.52 15.40 2.09
N ILE A 118 1.02 15.61 3.31
CA ILE A 118 -0.39 15.97 3.55
C ILE A 118 -0.71 17.31 2.89
N ILE A 119 0.09 18.34 3.17
CA ILE A 119 -0.11 19.70 2.63
C ILE A 119 -0.07 19.70 1.11
N ARG A 120 0.93 19.09 0.49
CA ARG A 120 1.02 19.07 -0.98
C ARG A 120 -0.15 18.32 -1.60
N SER A 121 -0.63 17.25 -0.96
CA SER A 121 -1.80 16.52 -1.44
C SER A 121 -3.07 17.36 -1.38
N VAL A 122 -3.34 18.00 -0.23
CA VAL A 122 -4.48 18.91 -0.05
C VAL A 122 -4.46 20.04 -1.07
N LYS A 123 -3.28 20.58 -1.38
CA LYS A 123 -3.11 21.67 -2.36
C LYS A 123 -3.01 21.20 -3.81
N ASN A 124 -3.12 19.89 -4.09
CA ASN A 124 -2.94 19.30 -5.42
C ASN A 124 -1.60 19.66 -6.09
N ILE A 125 -0.53 19.76 -5.30
CA ILE A 125 0.83 20.08 -5.75
C ILE A 125 1.70 18.84 -5.65
N LYS A 126 2.40 18.48 -6.73
CA LYS A 126 3.27 17.30 -6.75
C LYS A 126 4.61 17.52 -6.04
N SER A 127 5.19 18.71 -6.19
CA SER A 127 6.53 19.00 -5.65
C SER A 127 6.50 19.31 -4.17
N THR A 128 7.37 18.65 -3.40
CA THR A 128 7.63 19.00 -1.99
C THR A 128 8.42 20.31 -1.85
N SER A 129 9.13 20.75 -2.89
CA SER A 129 9.91 22.00 -2.90
C SER A 129 9.13 23.22 -3.38
N SER A 130 7.82 23.10 -3.60
CA SER A 130 6.98 24.24 -3.98
C SER A 130 6.98 25.28 -2.86
N ILE A 131 7.23 26.54 -3.20
CA ILE A 131 7.19 27.67 -2.27
C ILE A 131 5.84 27.74 -1.54
N THR A 132 4.74 27.48 -2.24
CA THR A 132 3.38 27.43 -1.64
C THR A 132 3.26 26.36 -0.57
N VAL A 133 3.82 25.17 -0.82
CA VAL A 133 3.80 24.04 0.12
C VAL A 133 4.72 24.32 1.31
N LEU A 134 5.94 24.80 1.05
CA LEU A 134 6.92 25.14 2.09
C LEU A 134 6.43 26.27 3.00
N ASN A 135 5.80 27.31 2.44
CA ASN A 135 5.24 28.41 3.23
C ASN A 135 4.11 27.92 4.14
N ALA A 136 3.22 27.05 3.65
CA ALA A 136 2.17 26.46 4.46
C ALA A 136 2.75 25.57 5.57
N TYR A 137 3.72 24.73 5.25
CA TYR A 137 4.41 23.87 6.22
C TYR A 137 5.10 24.70 7.30
N ASN A 138 5.92 25.68 6.92
CA ASN A 138 6.65 26.54 7.85
C ASN A 138 5.71 27.35 8.74
N LYS A 139 4.58 27.82 8.21
CA LYS A 139 3.57 28.53 9.01
C LYS A 139 2.97 27.63 10.08
N ILE A 140 2.57 26.41 9.73
CA ILE A 140 1.98 25.46 10.69
C ILE A 140 3.01 25.08 11.76
N ILE A 141 4.26 24.76 11.37
CA ILE A 141 5.34 24.40 12.30
C ILE A 141 5.65 25.56 13.28
N LYS A 142 5.72 26.79 12.77
CA LYS A 142 6.03 27.96 13.61
C LYS A 142 5.00 28.18 14.72
N GLU A 143 3.73 27.89 14.43
CA GLU A 143 2.61 28.22 15.32
C GLU A 143 2.19 27.05 16.21
N LEU A 144 2.28 25.81 15.71
CA LEU A 144 1.81 24.61 16.39
C LEU A 144 2.94 23.72 16.94
N GLY A 145 4.21 24.03 16.65
CA GLY A 145 5.36 23.28 17.15
C GLY A 145 5.86 22.22 16.17
N THR A 146 6.34 21.09 16.70
CA THR A 146 7.02 20.09 15.86
C THR A 146 6.03 19.30 15.00
N GLU A 147 6.51 18.78 13.86
CA GLU A 147 5.70 17.94 12.99
C GLU A 147 5.13 16.71 13.73
N PHE A 148 5.91 16.13 14.64
CA PHE A 148 5.48 15.00 15.46
C PHE A 148 4.26 15.37 16.30
N ASP A 149 4.35 16.48 17.04
CA ASP A 149 3.27 16.96 17.89
C ASP A 149 2.02 17.26 17.05
N ILE A 150 2.19 17.92 15.90
CA ILE A 150 1.09 18.25 14.99
C ILE A 150 0.39 16.98 14.46
N ILE A 151 1.13 15.95 14.11
CA ILE A 151 0.54 14.72 13.56
C ILE A 151 -0.13 13.87 14.65
N ILE A 152 0.38 13.89 15.89
CA ILE A 152 -0.01 12.91 16.93
C ILE A 152 -0.79 13.54 18.09
N GLU A 153 -0.37 14.69 18.60
CA GLU A 153 -0.81 15.21 19.91
C GLU A 153 -1.69 16.47 19.81
N VAL A 154 -1.33 17.43 18.95
CA VAL A 154 -2.02 18.73 18.84
C VAL A 154 -3.51 18.53 18.55
N PRO A 155 -4.45 19.17 19.27
CA PRO A 155 -5.88 19.01 19.02
C PRO A 155 -6.28 19.39 17.59
N ILE A 156 -7.15 18.61 16.96
CA ILE A 156 -7.59 18.83 15.56
C ILE A 156 -8.17 20.25 15.38
N GLU A 157 -8.91 20.76 16.37
CA GLU A 157 -9.48 22.10 16.34
C GLU A 157 -8.43 23.23 16.27
N GLU A 158 -7.25 23.03 16.85
CA GLU A 158 -6.14 23.99 16.71
C GLU A 158 -5.56 23.96 15.30
N ILE A 159 -5.47 22.78 14.68
CA ILE A 159 -4.99 22.63 13.30
C ILE A 159 -5.99 23.25 12.30
N LYS A 160 -7.30 23.09 12.53
CA LYS A 160 -8.38 23.65 11.70
C LYS A 160 -8.29 25.16 11.54
N LYS A 161 -7.80 25.88 12.56
CA LYS A 161 -7.57 27.35 12.51
C LYS A 161 -6.58 27.77 11.42
N PHE A 162 -5.70 26.86 10.99
CA PHE A 162 -4.68 27.12 9.97
C PHE A 162 -5.07 26.62 8.59
N ASP A 163 -5.52 25.37 8.50
CA ASP A 163 -5.94 24.74 7.25
C ASP A 163 -6.90 23.57 7.56
N GLU A 164 -8.20 23.81 7.36
CA GLU A 164 -9.27 22.85 7.63
C GLU A 164 -9.05 21.50 6.92
N LYS A 165 -8.61 21.55 5.65
CA LYS A 165 -8.38 20.34 4.86
C LYS A 165 -7.19 19.52 5.36
N VAL A 166 -6.12 20.19 5.80
CA VAL A 166 -4.98 19.52 6.46
C VAL A 166 -5.43 18.86 7.77
N ALA A 167 -6.26 19.56 8.56
CA ALA A 167 -6.79 19.01 9.80
C ALA A 167 -7.66 17.76 9.57
N THR A 168 -8.56 17.79 8.57
CA THR A 168 -9.38 16.62 8.18
C THR A 168 -8.53 15.42 7.81
N VAL A 169 -7.44 15.63 7.06
CA VAL A 169 -6.52 14.54 6.70
C VAL A 169 -5.79 13.99 7.92
N ILE A 170 -5.30 14.85 8.82
CA ILE A 170 -4.61 14.41 10.05
C ILE A 170 -5.58 13.64 10.95
N GLU A 171 -6.82 14.12 11.11
CA GLU A 171 -7.88 13.43 11.84
C GLU A 171 -8.11 12.02 11.27
N ALA A 172 -8.29 11.91 9.95
CA ALA A 172 -8.46 10.62 9.30
C ALA A 172 -7.25 9.67 9.48
N ILE A 173 -6.02 10.20 9.53
CA ILE A 173 -4.81 9.41 9.83
C ILE A 173 -4.87 8.88 11.27
N ARG A 174 -5.17 9.75 12.25
CA ARG A 174 -5.23 9.38 13.68
C ARG A 174 -6.33 8.35 13.95
N GLU A 175 -7.45 8.45 13.23
CA GLU A 175 -8.57 7.53 13.34
C GLU A 175 -8.45 6.26 12.46
N ASN A 176 -7.32 6.07 11.75
CA ASN A 176 -7.12 4.97 10.80
C ASN A 176 -8.19 4.85 9.71
N LYS A 177 -8.76 5.98 9.25
CA LYS A 177 -9.77 6.06 8.19
C LYS A 177 -9.18 6.27 6.79
N ILE A 178 -7.85 6.30 6.67
CA ILE A 178 -7.15 6.49 5.39
C ILE A 178 -7.10 5.19 4.58
N GLU A 179 -7.44 5.29 3.30
CA GLU A 179 -7.26 4.20 2.35
C GLU A 179 -5.86 4.20 1.72
N TYR A 180 -5.26 3.01 1.69
CA TYR A 180 -3.94 2.80 1.10
C TYR A 180 -4.04 1.84 -0.08
N THR A 181 -3.58 2.30 -1.25
CA THR A 181 -3.31 1.41 -2.38
C THR A 181 -1.93 0.78 -2.19
N PRO A 182 -1.83 -0.56 -2.05
CA PRO A 182 -0.56 -1.20 -1.76
C PRO A 182 0.42 -1.13 -2.94
N GLY A 183 1.70 -0.95 -2.60
CA GLY A 183 2.83 -1.04 -3.52
C GLY A 183 3.18 -2.47 -3.89
N GLY A 184 4.22 -2.63 -4.69
CA GLY A 184 4.71 -3.92 -5.17
C GLY A 184 5.49 -3.76 -6.47
N GLY A 185 6.34 -4.74 -6.79
CA GLY A 185 7.05 -4.70 -8.07
C GLY A 185 8.14 -3.62 -8.19
N GLY A 186 8.50 -2.92 -7.11
CA GLY A 186 9.39 -1.76 -7.15
C GLY A 186 8.66 -0.42 -7.13
N THR A 187 7.33 -0.43 -7.25
CA THR A 187 6.48 0.75 -7.20
C THR A 187 5.97 0.97 -5.77
N TYR A 188 6.16 2.17 -5.22
CA TYR A 188 5.59 2.54 -3.93
C TYR A 188 4.06 2.49 -3.95
N GLY A 189 3.46 2.21 -2.80
CA GLY A 189 2.02 2.35 -2.63
C GLY A 189 1.61 3.82 -2.62
N GLN A 190 0.30 4.06 -2.59
CA GLN A 190 -0.28 5.39 -2.64
C GLN A 190 -1.27 5.56 -1.50
N ILE A 191 -1.34 6.79 -1.00
CA ILE A 191 -2.31 7.23 -0.02
C ILE A 191 -3.44 7.90 -0.78
N GLN A 192 -4.68 7.53 -0.52
CA GLN A 192 -5.84 8.27 -1.02
C GLN A 192 -6.36 9.16 0.10
N PHE A 193 -6.16 10.46 -0.08
CA PHE A 193 -6.72 11.46 0.82
C PHE A 193 -8.11 11.80 0.30
N SER A 194 -9.14 11.30 0.98
CA SER A 194 -10.52 11.73 0.76
C SER A 194 -10.65 13.12 1.40
N VAL A 195 -10.53 14.17 0.58
CA VAL A 195 -10.67 15.57 0.99
C VAL A 195 -11.96 16.13 0.44
#